data_AF-A0A4U1MME6-F1
#
_entry.id   AF-A0A4U1MME6-F1
#
_cell.length_a   1.000
_cell.length_b   1.000
_cell.length_c   1.000
_cell.angle_alpha   90.00
_cell.angle_beta   90.00
_cell.angle_gamma   90.00
#
_symmetry.space_group_name_H-M   'P 1'
#
loop_
_entity.id
_entity.type
_entity.pdbx_description
1 polymer ?
#
loop_
_entity_poly.entity_id
_entity_poly.type
_entity_poly.pdbx_seq_one_letter_code
_entity_poly.pdbx_strand_id
1 'polypeptide(L)'
;MKQGAMEKRIAELEETVDYLLFRQELLFSNTSIDRVLYEYGIKRDQYDRIITLMTDYEESIVERKPVNHYAFEQSIYHIIPEQAGNHQFAEYLTRVFWENDCCQNVFKELYAMELYSL
;
A
#
# COMPACT_ATOMS: atom_id res chain seq x y z
N MET A 1 -29.63 22.50 10.48
CA MET A 1 -29.13 21.30 11.20
C MET A 1 -29.37 19.99 10.44
N LYS A 2 -30.55 19.72 9.86
CA LYS A 2 -30.83 18.42 9.18
C LYS A 2 -30.06 18.19 7.87
N GLN A 3 -29.76 19.24 7.11
CA GLN A 3 -29.10 19.13 5.81
C GLN A 3 -27.65 18.63 5.92
N GLY A 4 -26.82 19.23 6.78
CA GLY A 4 -25.43 18.78 6.96
C GLY A 4 -25.29 17.35 7.53
N ALA A 5 -26.24 16.88 8.33
CA ALA A 5 -26.25 15.49 8.81
C ALA A 5 -26.57 14.49 7.68
N MET A 6 -27.41 14.90 6.73
CA MET A 6 -27.74 14.07 5.56
C MET A 6 -26.58 14.01 4.57
N GLU A 7 -25.95 15.15 4.29
CA GLU A 7 -24.76 15.23 3.44
C GLU A 7 -23.62 14.37 3.99
N LYS A 8 -23.37 14.44 5.31
CA LYS A 8 -22.37 13.57 5.97
C LYS A 8 -22.68 12.08 5.77
N ARG A 9 -23.94 11.68 5.96
CA ARG A 9 -24.35 10.29 5.81
C ARG A 9 -24.26 9.80 4.37
N ILE A 10 -24.52 10.67 3.39
CA ILE A 10 -24.33 10.35 1.97
C ILE A 10 -22.85 10.07 1.70
N ALA A 11 -21.95 10.95 2.17
CA ALA A 11 -20.51 10.76 1.99
C ALA A 11 -20.00 9.45 2.64
N GLU A 12 -20.45 9.13 3.86
CA GLU A 12 -20.11 7.86 4.54
C GLU A 12 -20.59 6.63 3.75
N LEU A 13 -21.78 6.72 3.13
CA LEU A 13 -22.32 5.66 2.28
C LEU A 13 -21.56 5.53 0.96
N GLU A 14 -21.20 6.65 0.33
CA GLU A 14 -20.39 6.66 -0.89
C GLU A 14 -19.01 6.04 -0.65
N GLU A 15 -18.35 6.38 0.47
CA GLU A 15 -17.08 5.75 0.88
C GLU A 15 -17.24 4.24 1.12
N THR A 16 -18.34 3.83 1.77
CA THR A 16 -18.62 2.41 1.99
C THR A 16 -18.85 1.67 0.67
N VAL A 17 -19.57 2.27 -0.28
CA VAL A 17 -19.84 1.68 -1.59
C VAL A 17 -18.55 1.54 -2.39
N ASP A 18 -17.70 2.57 -2.44
CA ASP A 18 -16.40 2.49 -3.14
C ASP A 18 -15.52 1.39 -2.53
N TYR A 19 -15.43 1.32 -1.19
CA TYR A 19 -14.69 0.26 -0.52
C TYR A 19 -15.20 -1.13 -0.89
N LEU A 20 -16.52 -1.35 -0.89
CA LEU A 20 -17.10 -2.66 -1.26
C LEU A 20 -16.89 -3.01 -2.73
N LEU A 21 -17.00 -2.04 -3.64
CA LEU A 21 -16.73 -2.24 -5.07
C LEU A 21 -15.26 -2.59 -5.32
N PHE A 22 -14.33 -1.87 -4.67
CA PHE A 22 -12.92 -2.19 -4.77
C PHE A 22 -12.63 -3.61 -4.24
N ARG A 23 -13.19 -3.98 -3.10
CA ARG A 23 -13.09 -5.35 -2.55
C ARG A 23 -13.60 -6.41 -3.53
N GLN A 24 -14.67 -6.13 -4.27
CA GLN A 24 -15.20 -7.02 -5.30
C GLN A 24 -14.24 -7.15 -6.50
N GLU A 25 -13.65 -6.04 -6.96
CA GLU A 25 -12.64 -6.03 -8.02
C GLU A 25 -11.42 -6.88 -7.65
N LEU A 26 -10.93 -6.74 -6.41
CA LEU A 26 -9.80 -7.52 -5.88
C LEU A 26 -10.10 -9.03 -5.86
N LEU A 27 -11.32 -9.42 -5.48
CA LEU A 27 -11.73 -10.83 -5.50
C LEU A 27 -11.85 -11.39 -6.92
N PHE A 28 -12.23 -10.57 -7.89
CA PHE A 28 -12.38 -11.00 -9.28
C PHE A 28 -11.02 -11.19 -9.98
N SER A 29 -10.11 -10.23 -9.77
CA SER A 29 -8.74 -10.25 -10.34
C SER A 29 -7.84 -11.27 -9.65
N ASN A 30 -7.88 -11.33 -8.31
CA ASN A 30 -7.30 -12.38 -7.47
C ASN A 30 -5.81 -12.67 -7.71
N THR A 31 -5.03 -11.65 -8.06
CA THR A 31 -3.56 -11.71 -8.07
C THR A 31 -3.01 -11.78 -6.64
N SER A 32 -1.71 -12.03 -6.46
CA SER A 32 -1.11 -12.01 -5.12
C SER A 32 -1.10 -10.61 -4.51
N ILE A 33 -0.96 -9.54 -5.31
CA ILE A 33 -1.18 -8.17 -4.84
C ILE A 33 -2.62 -8.01 -4.34
N ASP A 34 -3.61 -8.42 -5.13
CA ASP A 34 -5.01 -8.24 -4.76
C ASP A 34 -5.37 -8.95 -3.45
N ARG A 35 -4.79 -10.13 -3.23
CA ARG A 35 -4.97 -10.90 -1.99
C ARG A 35 -4.43 -10.15 -0.77
N VAL A 36 -3.25 -9.54 -0.88
CA VAL A 36 -2.69 -8.74 0.22
C VAL A 36 -3.58 -7.52 0.49
N LEU A 37 -3.98 -6.79 -0.56
CA LEU A 37 -4.87 -5.64 -0.40
C LEU A 37 -6.19 -6.04 0.27
N TYR A 38 -6.76 -7.18 -0.13
CA TYR A 38 -7.98 -7.72 0.45
C TYR A 38 -7.79 -8.20 1.90
N GLU A 39 -6.70 -8.89 2.22
CA GLU A 39 -6.43 -9.41 3.56
C GLU A 39 -6.28 -8.27 4.58
N TYR A 40 -5.55 -7.22 4.22
CA TYR A 40 -5.29 -6.08 5.11
C TYR A 40 -6.37 -4.99 5.07
N GLY A 41 -7.43 -5.16 4.27
CA GLY A 41 -8.53 -4.20 4.20
C GLY A 41 -8.13 -2.86 3.59
N ILE A 42 -7.17 -2.87 2.66
CA ILE A 42 -6.65 -1.66 2.03
C ILE A 42 -7.73 -1.04 1.15
N LYS A 43 -7.94 0.27 1.31
CA LYS A 43 -8.85 1.07 0.49
C LYS A 43 -8.20 1.47 -0.83
N ARG A 44 -9.01 1.85 -1.83
CA ARG A 44 -8.52 2.24 -3.16
C ARG A 44 -7.55 3.42 -3.09
N ASP A 45 -7.91 4.46 -2.36
CA ASP A 45 -7.07 5.66 -2.17
C ASP A 45 -5.74 5.34 -1.48
N GLN A 46 -5.74 4.42 -0.51
CA GLN A 46 -4.53 3.94 0.13
C GLN A 46 -3.65 3.16 -0.87
N TYR A 47 -4.24 2.29 -1.67
CA TYR A 47 -3.53 1.56 -2.72
C TYR A 47 -2.89 2.51 -3.75
N ASP A 48 -3.63 3.50 -4.23
CA ASP A 48 -3.11 4.50 -5.18
C ASP A 48 -1.91 5.27 -4.60
N ARG A 49 -1.96 5.60 -3.31
CA ARG A 49 -0.85 6.25 -2.59
C ARG A 49 0.34 5.32 -2.41
N ILE A 50 0.12 4.02 -2.19
CA ILE A 50 1.20 3.02 -2.13
C ILE A 50 1.88 2.90 -3.49
N ILE A 51 1.12 2.82 -4.58
CA ILE A 51 1.66 2.77 -5.94
C ILE A 51 2.52 4.00 -6.22
N THR A 52 2.02 5.18 -5.85
CA THR A 52 2.78 6.44 -5.99
C THR A 52 4.09 6.37 -5.20
N LEU A 53 4.04 6.01 -3.93
CA LEU A 53 5.22 5.87 -3.07
C LEU A 53 6.25 4.88 -3.63
N MET A 54 5.79 3.70 -4.06
CA MET A 54 6.64 2.65 -4.64
C MET A 54 7.33 3.15 -5.91
N THR A 55 6.60 3.85 -6.77
CA THR A 55 7.13 4.43 -8.02
C THR A 55 8.16 5.53 -7.73
N ASP A 56 7.89 6.43 -6.78
CA ASP A 56 8.82 7.49 -6.37
C ASP A 56 10.14 6.92 -5.84
N TYR A 57 10.07 5.82 -5.07
CA TYR A 57 11.25 5.12 -4.58
C TYR A 57 11.99 4.39 -5.71
N GLU A 58 11.29 3.72 -6.61
CA GLU A 58 11.88 3.08 -7.79
C GLU A 58 12.66 4.10 -8.64
N GLU A 59 12.06 5.25 -8.94
CA GLU A 59 12.71 6.35 -9.67
C GLU A 59 13.96 6.85 -8.93
N SER A 60 13.85 7.08 -7.62
CA SER A 60 14.98 7.51 -6.79
C SER A 60 16.14 6.52 -6.83
N ILE A 61 15.85 5.21 -6.79
CA ILE A 61 16.87 4.15 -6.87
C ILE A 61 17.52 4.13 -8.25
N VAL A 62 16.74 4.21 -9.33
CA VAL A 62 17.25 4.27 -10.71
C VAL A 62 18.17 5.47 -10.91
N GLU A 63 17.82 6.62 -10.32
CA GLU A 63 18.62 7.85 -10.34
C GLU A 63 19.80 7.84 -9.37
N ARG A 64 20.01 6.73 -8.62
CA ARG A 64 21.05 6.57 -7.60
C ARG A 64 20.98 7.62 -6.48
N LYS A 65 19.77 8.11 -6.19
CA LYS A 65 19.49 8.93 -5.02
C LYS A 65 19.48 8.04 -3.77
N PRO A 66 19.93 8.54 -2.61
CA PRO A 66 19.86 7.76 -1.38
C PRO A 66 18.40 7.53 -0.99
N VAL A 67 18.02 6.27 -0.79
CA VAL A 67 16.74 5.87 -0.22
C VAL A 67 16.94 5.33 1.19
N ASN A 68 15.90 5.37 2.01
CA ASN A 68 15.97 4.93 3.41
C ASN A 68 14.78 4.04 3.76
N HIS A 69 15.10 2.84 4.24
CA HIS A 69 14.15 1.83 4.70
C HIS A 69 13.19 2.39 5.77
N TYR A 70 13.71 3.01 6.83
CA TYR A 70 12.87 3.52 7.90
C TYR A 70 11.90 4.62 7.42
N ALA A 71 12.36 5.53 6.56
CA ALA A 71 11.51 6.58 5.98
C ALA A 71 10.40 6.00 5.08
N PHE A 72 10.71 4.92 4.36
CA PHE A 72 9.73 4.21 3.54
C PHE A 72 8.63 3.59 4.42
N GLU A 73 9.02 2.87 5.47
CA GLU A 73 8.07 2.29 6.41
C GLU A 73 7.19 3.34 7.08
N GLN A 74 7.76 4.46 7.53
CA GLN A 74 6.96 5.57 8.10
C GLN A 74 5.94 6.11 7.09
N SER A 75 6.29 6.15 5.80
CA SER A 75 5.38 6.58 4.74
C SER A 75 4.25 5.58 4.54
N ILE A 76 4.56 4.27 4.57
CA ILE A 76 3.54 3.20 4.57
C ILE A 76 2.61 3.33 5.79
N TYR A 77 3.13 3.55 6.99
CA TYR A 77 2.32 3.73 8.21
C TYR A 77 1.44 4.98 8.15
N HIS A 78 1.87 6.01 7.43
CA HIS A 78 1.05 7.20 7.19
C HIS A 78 -0.08 6.94 6.17
N ILE A 79 0.12 6.02 5.23
CA ILE A 79 -0.92 5.63 4.27
C ILE A 79 -1.90 4.64 4.92
N ILE A 80 -1.40 3.70 5.73
CA ILE A 80 -2.18 2.67 6.43
C ILE A 80 -1.89 2.74 7.93
N PRO A 81 -2.54 3.66 8.66
CA PRO A 81 -2.34 3.83 10.10
C PRO A 81 -2.62 2.57 10.92
N GLU A 82 -3.49 1.68 10.42
CA GLU A 82 -3.81 0.40 11.05
C GLU A 82 -2.62 -0.55 11.14
N GLN A 83 -1.59 -0.34 10.31
CA GLN A 83 -0.35 -1.13 10.29
C GLN A 83 0.86 -0.37 10.87
N ALA A 84 0.63 0.73 11.61
CA ALA A 84 1.71 1.54 12.15
C ALA A 84 2.65 0.74 13.05
N GLY A 85 3.95 0.78 12.73
CA GLY A 85 4.99 0.03 13.45
C GLY A 85 5.07 -1.46 13.10
N ASN A 86 4.28 -1.93 12.12
CA ASN A 86 4.34 -3.30 11.64
C ASN A 86 5.35 -3.42 10.48
N HIS A 87 6.63 -3.57 10.82
CA HIS A 87 7.72 -3.69 9.85
C HIS A 87 7.52 -4.89 8.90
N GLN A 88 7.07 -6.02 9.44
CA GLN A 88 6.78 -7.23 8.67
C GLN A 88 5.70 -7.00 7.61
N PHE A 89 4.72 -6.12 7.88
CA PHE A 89 3.73 -5.74 6.89
C PHE A 89 4.35 -4.95 5.74
N ALA A 90 5.17 -3.94 6.03
CA ALA A 90 5.81 -3.12 4.99
C ALA A 90 6.76 -3.95 4.12
N GLU A 91 7.56 -4.82 4.74
CA GLU A 91 8.42 -5.77 4.03
C GLU A 91 7.60 -6.72 3.15
N TYR A 92 6.58 -7.37 3.72
CA TYR A 92 5.75 -8.33 2.99
C TYR A 92 5.03 -7.68 1.80
N LEU A 93 4.44 -6.51 2.01
CA LEU A 93 3.79 -5.74 0.95
C LEU A 93 4.78 -5.48 -0.20
N THR A 94 5.95 -4.93 0.13
CA THR A 94 7.00 -4.60 -0.85
C THR A 94 7.51 -5.85 -1.58
N ARG A 95 7.63 -6.99 -0.88
CA ARG A 95 7.98 -8.28 -1.48
C ARG A 95 6.93 -8.74 -2.49
N VAL A 96 5.64 -8.65 -2.15
CA VAL A 96 4.57 -9.03 -3.06
C VAL A 96 4.58 -8.18 -4.32
N PHE A 97 4.84 -6.87 -4.22
CA PHE A 97 5.02 -6.01 -5.40
C PHE A 97 6.18 -6.49 -6.28
N TRP A 98 7.32 -6.80 -5.65
CA TRP A 98 8.50 -7.31 -6.35
C TRP A 98 8.26 -8.64 -7.06
N GLU A 99 7.57 -9.58 -6.42
CA GLU A 99 7.20 -10.90 -7.00
C GLU A 99 6.24 -10.79 -8.20
N ASN A 100 5.59 -9.65 -8.39
CA ASN A 100 4.68 -9.36 -9.51
C ASN A 100 5.26 -8.35 -10.52
N ASP A 101 6.60 -8.28 -10.62
CA ASP A 101 7.32 -7.42 -11.57
C ASP A 101 7.03 -5.91 -11.42
N CYS A 102 6.50 -5.47 -10.28
CA CYS A 102 6.24 -4.07 -9.98
C CYS A 102 7.36 -3.50 -9.09
N CYS A 103 7.94 -2.36 -9.47
CA CYS A 103 8.97 -1.66 -8.69
C CYS A 103 10.12 -2.60 -8.26
N GLN A 104 10.75 -3.22 -9.26
CA GLN A 104 11.63 -4.38 -9.08
C GLN A 104 12.88 -4.12 -8.24
N ASN A 105 13.26 -2.86 -8.03
CA ASN A 105 14.43 -2.48 -7.25
C ASN A 105 14.08 -2.09 -5.81
N VAL A 106 12.86 -1.64 -5.54
CA VAL A 106 12.46 -1.17 -4.20
C VAL A 106 12.66 -2.24 -3.12
N PHE A 107 12.11 -3.45 -3.32
CA PHE A 107 12.29 -4.53 -2.35
C PHE A 107 13.77 -4.88 -2.15
N LYS A 108 14.53 -4.94 -3.24
CA LYS A 108 15.95 -5.32 -3.18
C LYS A 108 16.78 -4.28 -2.43
N GLU A 109 16.59 -3.01 -2.73
CA GLU A 109 17.38 -1.93 -2.12
C GLU A 109 17.01 -1.73 -0.65
N LEU A 110 15.72 -1.84 -0.31
CA LEU A 110 15.26 -1.58 1.05
C LEU A 110 15.38 -2.78 1.99
N TYR A 111 15.26 -4.01 1.49
CA TYR A 111 15.12 -5.21 2.32
C TYR A 111 16.07 -6.37 1.98
N ALA A 112 16.77 -6.41 0.84
CA ALA A 112 17.58 -7.59 0.49
C ALA A 112 18.77 -7.88 1.42
N MET A 113 19.20 -6.92 2.26
CA MET A 113 20.22 -7.20 3.29
C MET A 113 19.70 -8.09 4.43
N GLU A 114 18.39 -8.09 4.70
CA GLU A 114 17.79 -8.92 5.77
C GLU A 114 17.64 -10.40 5.38
N LEU A 115 17.69 -10.72 4.08
CA LEU A 115 17.64 -12.09 3.56
C LEU A 115 18.95 -12.87 3.73
N TYR A 116 20.09 -12.20 3.96
CA TYR A 116 21.40 -12.84 4.15
C TYR A 116 21.81 -13.00 5.62
N SER A 117 20.91 -12.69 6.56
CA SER A 117 21.12 -12.89 8.01
C SER A 117 20.52 -14.19 8.58
N LEU A 118 20.12 -15.13 7.72
CA LEU A 118 19.71 -16.51 8.07
C LEU A 118 20.81 -17.51 7.69
#